data_AF-A0A7S3MK91-F1
#
_entry.id   AF-A0A7S3MK91-F1
#
_cell.length_a   1.000
_cell.length_b   1.000
_cell.length_c   1.000
_cell.angle_alpha   90.00
_cell.angle_beta   90.00
_cell.angle_gamma   90.00
#
_symmetry.space_group_name_H-M   'P 1'
#
loop_
_entity.id
_entity.type
_entity.pdbx_description
1 polymer ?
#
loop_
_entity_poly.entity_id
_entity_poly.type
_entity_poly.pdbx_seq_one_letter_code
_entity_poly.pdbx_strand_id
1 'polypeptide(L)'
;MMNGVMKRMQEFPKHWRQGLHRSKLVPLENIKQVPISMFIASEDTSCFPSVAQEHIPRIGSEVTVIDVEGAGHEYFKTVSNSDWFMEKLVEQLQAPNEADPLNFAQ
;
A
#
# COMPACT_ATOMS: atom_id res chain seq x y z
N MET A 1 17.14 16.03 12.26
CA MET A 1 16.35 14.82 11.95
C MET A 1 15.84 14.97 10.53
N MET A 2 16.26 14.10 9.61
CA MET A 2 15.83 14.13 8.22
C MET A 2 14.76 13.07 8.02
N ASN A 3 13.56 13.50 7.63
CA ASN A 3 12.41 12.64 7.37
C ASN A 3 12.64 11.82 6.09
N GLY A 4 13.35 10.70 6.20
CA GLY A 4 13.03 9.40 5.62
C GLY A 4 12.80 9.20 4.11
N VAL A 5 12.76 10.22 3.23
CA VAL A 5 12.35 10.05 1.82
C VAL A 5 13.28 10.78 0.86
N MET A 6 14.58 10.47 0.90
CA MET A 6 15.54 10.90 -0.14
C MET A 6 15.58 9.95 -1.36
N LYS A 7 14.86 8.83 -1.31
CA LYS A 7 14.76 7.86 -2.41
C LYS A 7 13.30 7.62 -2.72
N ARG A 8 12.95 7.74 -4.01
CA ARG A 8 11.61 7.39 -4.49
C ARG A 8 11.33 5.92 -4.16
N MET A 9 10.10 5.60 -3.80
CA MET A 9 9.61 4.24 -3.56
C MET A 9 9.91 3.29 -4.75
N GLN A 10 10.04 3.87 -5.95
CA GLN A 10 10.53 3.21 -7.15
C GLN A 10 11.68 3.99 -7.78
N GLU A 11 12.86 3.37 -7.86
CA GLU A 11 13.99 3.87 -8.64
C GLU A 11 13.96 3.22 -10.03
N PHE A 12 13.79 4.03 -11.08
CA PHE A 12 13.97 3.54 -12.45
C PHE A 12 15.45 3.17 -12.66
N PRO A 13 15.74 2.06 -13.37
CA PRO A 13 17.12 1.77 -13.77
C PRO A 13 17.69 2.95 -14.57
N LYS A 14 18.97 3.27 -14.34
CA LYS A 14 19.68 4.39 -15.02
C LYS A 14 19.56 4.34 -16.54
N HIS A 15 19.34 3.14 -17.10
CA HIS A 15 19.23 2.86 -18.52
C HIS A 15 17.79 2.57 -18.98
N TRP A 16 16.76 3.04 -18.25
CA TRP A 16 15.35 2.84 -18.60
C TRP A 16 15.04 3.25 -20.05
N ARG A 17 15.58 4.39 -20.49
CA ARG A 17 15.42 4.90 -21.87
C ARG A 17 16.14 4.07 -22.94
N GLN A 18 16.97 3.12 -22.54
CA GLN A 18 17.74 2.23 -23.42
C GLN A 18 17.15 0.81 -23.48
N GLY A 19 15.91 0.62 -22.98
CA GLY A 19 15.22 -0.68 -23.00
C GLY A 19 15.54 -1.59 -21.81
N LEU A 20 16.38 -1.14 -20.87
CA LEU A 20 16.67 -1.88 -19.64
C LEU A 20 15.65 -1.52 -18.58
N HIS A 21 14.63 -2.36 -18.44
CA HIS A 21 13.49 -2.12 -17.54
C HIS A 21 13.58 -2.83 -16.18
N ARG A 22 14.54 -3.75 -16.01
CA ARG A 22 14.71 -4.51 -14.76
C ARG A 22 15.64 -3.78 -13.80
N SER A 23 15.16 -3.55 -12.58
CA SER A 23 15.97 -3.09 -11.45
C SER A 23 16.17 -4.23 -10.44
N LYS A 24 17.12 -4.05 -9.51
CA LYS A 24 17.27 -4.98 -8.39
C LYS A 24 16.02 -4.90 -7.52
N LEU A 25 15.44 -6.06 -7.21
CA LEU A 25 14.31 -6.14 -6.29
C LEU A 25 14.75 -5.70 -4.89
N VAL A 26 13.89 -4.90 -4.24
CA VAL A 26 14.05 -4.54 -2.83
C VAL A 26 13.35 -5.63 -2.00
N PRO A 27 14.05 -6.28 -1.06
CA PRO A 27 13.41 -7.25 -0.15
C PRO A 27 12.26 -6.59 0.63
N LEU A 28 11.10 -7.27 0.71
CA LEU A 28 9.91 -6.76 1.40
C LEU A 28 10.15 -6.54 2.89
N GLU A 29 11.08 -7.31 3.47
CA GLU A 29 11.50 -7.25 4.86
C GLU A 29 12.14 -5.90 5.23
N ASN A 30 12.52 -5.09 4.23
CA ASN A 30 13.08 -3.76 4.43
C ASN A 30 12.01 -2.66 4.61
N ILE A 31 10.73 -2.98 4.40
CA ILE A 31 9.62 -2.06 4.67
C ILE A 31 9.25 -2.22 6.15
N LYS A 32 9.73 -1.30 7.02
CA LYS A 32 9.67 -1.48 8.49
C LYS A 32 8.97 -0.38 9.28
N GLN A 33 8.64 0.76 8.66
CA GLN A 33 8.22 1.96 9.38
C GLN A 33 6.99 2.64 8.77
N VAL A 34 6.29 1.99 7.85
CA VAL A 34 5.14 2.57 7.16
C VAL A 34 3.99 1.58 7.27
N PRO A 35 2.93 1.89 8.03
CA PRO A 35 1.70 1.10 8.01
C PRO A 35 1.17 1.01 6.58
N ILE A 36 0.78 -0.19 6.15
CA ILE A 36 0.29 -0.43 4.79
C ILE A 36 -1.14 -0.94 4.85
N SER A 37 -2.03 -0.32 4.07
CA SER A 37 -3.32 -0.91 3.75
C SER A 37 -3.28 -1.46 2.34
N MET A 38 -3.67 -2.72 2.16
CA MET A 38 -3.68 -3.40 0.87
C MET A 38 -5.10 -3.81 0.50
N PHE A 39 -5.62 -3.22 -0.57
CA PHE A 39 -6.84 -3.68 -1.22
C PHE A 39 -6.50 -4.84 -2.15
N ILE A 40 -7.08 -6.01 -1.89
CA ILE A 40 -6.87 -7.23 -2.67
C ILE A 40 -8.20 -7.62 -3.28
N ALA A 41 -8.24 -7.74 -4.59
CA ALA A 41 -9.42 -8.19 -5.32
C ALA A 41 -9.46 -9.72 -5.37
N SER A 42 -10.49 -10.32 -4.75
CA SER A 42 -10.61 -11.78 -4.57
C SER A 42 -10.61 -12.61 -5.86
N GLU A 43 -10.99 -12.04 -6.99
CA GLU A 43 -11.00 -12.69 -8.31
C GLU A 43 -9.91 -12.13 -9.26
N ASP A 44 -8.90 -11.42 -8.73
CA ASP A 44 -7.81 -10.87 -9.53
C ASP A 44 -6.93 -11.99 -10.13
N THR A 45 -6.79 -11.97 -11.46
CA THR A 45 -6.00 -12.92 -12.26
C THR A 45 -4.68 -12.35 -12.77
N SER A 46 -4.41 -11.07 -12.51
CA SER A 46 -3.15 -10.37 -12.82
C SER A 46 -2.29 -10.22 -11.56
N CYS A 47 -2.91 -9.87 -10.43
CA CYS A 47 -2.30 -9.77 -9.11
C CYS A 47 -2.99 -10.78 -8.17
N PHE A 48 -2.66 -12.06 -8.31
CA PHE A 48 -3.33 -13.15 -7.60
C PHE A 48 -3.36 -12.94 -6.07
N PRO A 49 -4.53 -13.10 -5.43
CA PRO A 49 -4.64 -13.02 -3.97
C PRO A 49 -3.71 -13.98 -3.22
N SER A 50 -3.48 -15.17 -3.77
CA SER A 50 -2.58 -16.17 -3.20
C SER A 50 -1.13 -15.67 -3.11
N VAL A 51 -0.66 -14.95 -4.12
CA VAL A 51 0.70 -14.36 -4.15
C VAL A 51 0.80 -13.24 -3.12
N ALA A 52 -0.25 -12.43 -2.97
CA ALA A 52 -0.30 -11.42 -1.92
C ALA A 52 -0.25 -12.06 -0.52
N GLN A 53 -1.04 -13.11 -0.28
CA GLN A 53 -1.04 -13.87 0.98
C GLN A 53 0.32 -14.49 1.30
N GLU A 54 1.07 -14.96 0.29
CA GLU A 54 2.44 -15.47 0.48
C GLU A 54 3.43 -14.37 0.91
N HIS A 55 3.26 -13.16 0.40
CA HIS A 55 4.27 -12.10 0.52
C HIS A 55 4.00 -11.07 1.61
N ILE A 56 2.73 -10.82 1.98
CA ILE A 56 2.35 -9.91 3.06
C ILE A 56 3.07 -10.23 4.39
N PRO A 57 3.17 -11.51 4.82
CA PRO A 57 3.87 -11.84 6.07
C PRO A 57 5.37 -11.48 6.08
N ARG A 58 5.96 -11.19 4.92
CA ARG A 58 7.37 -10.81 4.79
C ARG A 58 7.59 -9.30 4.95
N ILE A 59 6.53 -8.51 4.98
CA ILE A 59 6.61 -7.07 5.18
C ILE A 59 6.89 -6.83 6.67
N GLY A 60 7.92 -6.04 6.97
CA GLY A 60 8.33 -5.74 8.35
C GLY A 60 7.48 -4.67 9.04
N SER A 61 6.37 -4.27 8.43
CA SER A 61 5.40 -3.29 8.93
C SER A 61 4.03 -3.93 9.09
N GLU A 62 3.18 -3.32 9.91
CA GLU A 62 1.77 -3.70 10.00
C GLU A 62 1.09 -3.56 8.63
N VAL A 63 0.37 -4.60 8.23
CA VAL A 63 -0.39 -4.64 6.98
C VAL A 63 -1.85 -4.95 7.29
N THR A 64 -2.73 -4.02 6.97
CA THR A 64 -4.18 -4.24 6.95
C THR A 64 -4.57 -4.73 5.57
N VAL A 65 -5.24 -5.88 5.49
CA VAL A 65 -5.78 -6.42 4.24
C VAL A 65 -7.26 -6.09 4.15
N ILE A 66 -7.66 -5.49 3.04
CA ILE A 66 -9.06 -5.19 2.70
C ILE A 66 -9.40 -6.01 1.46
N ASP A 67 -10.30 -6.97 1.62
CA ASP A 67 -10.80 -7.77 0.51
C ASP A 67 -11.83 -6.98 -0.29
N VAL A 68 -11.64 -6.92 -1.61
CA VAL A 68 -12.60 -6.42 -2.57
C VAL A 68 -13.30 -7.64 -3.18
N GLU A 69 -14.36 -8.07 -2.51
CA GLU A 69 -15.09 -9.29 -2.83
C GLU A 69 -15.68 -9.26 -4.25
N GLY A 70 -15.54 -10.37 -4.99
CA GLY A 70 -16.06 -10.55 -6.35
C GLY A 70 -15.40 -9.68 -7.43
N ALA A 71 -14.34 -8.95 -7.10
CA ALA A 71 -13.70 -8.05 -8.04
C ALA A 71 -12.45 -8.67 -8.68
N GLY A 72 -12.19 -8.29 -9.94
CA GLY A 72 -10.97 -8.65 -10.67
C GLY A 72 -9.94 -7.50 -10.70
N HIS A 73 -8.91 -7.62 -11.53
CA HIS A 73 -7.78 -6.65 -11.57
C HIS A 73 -8.20 -5.19 -11.75
N GLU A 74 -9.21 -4.96 -12.58
CA GLU A 74 -9.73 -3.63 -12.89
C GLU A 74 -10.66 -3.08 -11.80
N TYR A 75 -10.69 -3.66 -10.60
CA TYR A 75 -11.51 -3.18 -9.48
C TYR A 75 -11.26 -1.69 -9.22
N PHE A 76 -10.01 -1.24 -9.31
CA PHE A 76 -9.69 0.17 -9.08
C PHE A 76 -10.29 1.10 -10.14
N LYS A 77 -10.72 0.60 -11.30
CA LYS A 77 -11.47 1.39 -12.29
C LYS A 77 -12.98 1.33 -12.04
N THR A 78 -13.48 0.18 -11.61
CA THR A 78 -14.93 -0.10 -11.54
C THR A 78 -15.55 0.23 -10.18
N VAL A 79 -14.81 0.04 -9.08
CA VAL A 79 -15.31 0.23 -7.71
C VAL A 79 -14.67 1.39 -6.97
N SER A 80 -13.61 2.02 -7.48
CA SER A 80 -12.87 3.08 -6.77
C SER A 80 -13.70 4.33 -6.43
N ASN A 81 -14.80 4.56 -7.14
CA ASN A 81 -15.74 5.64 -6.86
C ASN A 81 -17.02 5.17 -6.18
N SER A 82 -17.07 3.90 -5.72
CA SER A 82 -18.19 3.42 -4.92
C SER A 82 -18.10 3.96 -3.50
N ASP A 83 -19.26 4.18 -2.86
CA ASP A 83 -19.33 4.63 -1.47
C ASP A 83 -18.56 3.68 -0.55
N TRP A 84 -18.72 2.36 -0.75
CA TRP A 84 -18.01 1.34 0.01
C TRP A 84 -16.48 1.49 -0.08
N PHE A 85 -15.95 1.66 -1.29
CA PHE A 85 -14.50 1.77 -1.48
C PHE A 85 -13.96 3.05 -0.84
N MET A 86 -14.67 4.16 -1.01
CA MET A 86 -14.29 5.46 -0.44
C MET A 86 -14.37 5.44 1.09
N GLU A 87 -15.38 4.81 1.66
CA GLU A 87 -15.50 4.59 3.11
C GLU A 87 -14.30 3.80 3.64
N LYS A 88 -13.97 2.66 3.01
CA LYS A 88 -12.79 1.86 3.40
C LYS A 88 -11.49 2.63 3.24
N LEU A 89 -11.33 3.40 2.18
CA LEU A 89 -10.16 4.25 1.99
C LEU A 89 -10.04 5.29 3.10
N VAL A 90 -11.15 5.98 3.45
CA VAL A 90 -11.16 6.97 4.52
C VAL A 90 -10.87 6.35 5.88
N GLU A 91 -11.43 5.18 6.20
CA GLU A 91 -11.14 4.43 7.43
C GLU A 91 -9.63 4.19 7.61
N GLN A 92 -8.91 3.87 6.54
CA GLN A 92 -7.46 3.63 6.60
C GLN A 92 -6.62 4.90 6.61
N LEU A 93 -7.15 6.01 6.09
CA LEU A 93 -6.47 7.31 6.06
C LEU A 93 -6.67 8.12 7.33
N GLN A 94 -7.66 7.77 8.16
CA GLN A 94 -7.79 8.34 9.49
C GLN A 94 -6.54 7.97 10.29
N ALA A 95 -5.66 8.95 10.49
CA ALA A 95 -4.56 8.81 11.43
C ALA A 95 -5.15 8.31 12.76
N PRO A 96 -4.51 7.37 13.47
CA PRO A 96 -4.87 7.14 14.86
C PRO A 96 -4.83 8.51 15.52
N ASN A 97 -5.98 8.98 16.03
CA ASN A 97 -6.09 10.27 16.71
C ASN A 97 -4.87 10.40 17.60
N GLU A 98 -3.91 11.24 17.21
CA GLU A 98 -2.97 11.76 18.19
C GLU A 98 -3.88 12.36 19.24
N ALA A 99 -3.81 11.82 20.46
CA ALA A 99 -4.40 12.49 21.59
C ALA A 99 -4.04 13.97 21.47
N ASP A 100 -5.07 14.80 21.31
CA ASP A 100 -4.98 16.24 21.10
C ASP A 100 -3.83 16.85 21.93
N PRO A 101 -2.68 17.20 21.31
CA PRO A 101 -1.51 17.68 22.06
C PRO A 101 -1.70 19.11 22.59
N LEU A 102 -2.88 19.71 22.39
CA LEU A 102 -3.16 21.12 22.69
C LEU A 102 -4.26 21.34 23.73
N ASN A 103 -4.47 20.41 24.67
CA ASN A 103 -5.10 20.77 25.94
C ASN A 103 -4.06 21.30 26.95
N PHE A 104 -3.41 22.41 26.57
CA PHE A 104 -2.80 23.31 27.54
C PHE A 104 -3.87 24.33 27.95
N ALA A 105 -4.45 24.09 29.11
CA ALA A 105 -5.30 25.00 29.88
C ALA A 105 -6.66 25.36 29.27
N GLN A 106 -7.73 24.85 29.90
CA GLN A 106 -8.76 25.66 30.53
C GLN A 106 -9.47 24.88 31.65
#